data_AF-A0A484N235-F1
#
_entry.id   AF-A0A484N235-F1
#
_cell.length_a   1.000
_cell.length_b   1.000
_cell.length_c   1.000
_cell.angle_alpha   90.00
_cell.angle_beta   90.00
_cell.angle_gamma   90.00
#
_symmetry.space_group_name_H-M   'P 1'
#
loop_
_entity.id
_entity.type
_entity.pdbx_description
1 polymer ?
#
loop_
_entity_poly.entity_id
_entity_poly.type
_entity_poly.pdbx_seq_one_letter_code
_entity_poly.pdbx_strand_id
1 'polypeptide(L)'
;MSNESQPMSHEELVTSNAALKAQVEYLAKEVAKFTKIKLNALQGSDHEDDASTSSTNKAKTNDGSDFKVDVPTFEGKNDLDEFLEWLETVERVFDFKEVSDEKKVKIVALKFRKDASTWWTNTCTK
;
A
#
# COMPACT_ATOMS: atom_id res chain seq x y z
N MET A 1 -26.64 35.79 -21.78
CA MET A 1 -27.46 34.68 -21.28
C MET A 1 -27.04 34.46 -19.84
N SER A 2 -27.84 34.93 -18.88
CA SER A 2 -27.52 34.82 -17.46
C SER A 2 -27.98 33.45 -16.97
N ASN A 3 -27.04 32.65 -16.47
CA ASN A 3 -27.33 31.34 -15.90
C ASN A 3 -27.70 31.54 -14.44
N GLU A 4 -28.99 31.72 -14.17
CA GLU A 4 -29.52 31.88 -12.81
C GLU A 4 -29.70 30.48 -12.22
N SER A 5 -28.80 30.08 -11.32
CA SER A 5 -28.96 28.84 -10.55
C SER A 5 -30.14 29.02 -9.60
N GLN A 6 -31.27 28.38 -9.91
CA GLN A 6 -32.44 28.42 -9.05
C GLN A 6 -32.11 27.83 -7.66
N PRO A 7 -32.52 28.48 -6.55
CA PRO A 7 -32.32 27.92 -5.23
C PRO A 7 -33.16 26.64 -5.07
N MET A 8 -32.49 25.55 -4.70
CA MET A 8 -33.10 24.25 -4.42
C MET A 8 -34.23 24.40 -3.39
N SER A 9 -35.38 23.77 -3.66
CA SER A 9 -36.55 23.90 -2.78
C SER A 9 -36.30 23.26 -1.42
N HIS A 10 -37.00 23.72 -0.37
CA HIS A 10 -36.85 23.19 0.99
C HIS A 10 -37.10 21.67 1.06
N GLU A 11 -38.02 21.15 0.25
CA GLU A 11 -38.34 19.72 0.16
C GLU A 11 -37.21 18.89 -0.47
N GLU A 12 -36.59 19.40 -1.53
CA GLU A 12 -35.40 18.80 -2.15
C GLU A 12 -34.21 18.82 -1.19
N LEU A 13 -34.06 19.91 -0.42
CA LEU A 13 -33.02 20.02 0.60
C LEU A 13 -33.20 18.98 1.72
N VAL A 14 -34.43 18.75 2.17
CA VAL A 14 -34.74 17.73 3.18
C VAL A 14 -34.46 16.33 2.64
N THR A 15 -34.85 16.05 1.40
CA THR A 15 -34.63 14.75 0.76
C THR A 15 -33.15 14.47 0.55
N SER A 16 -32.40 15.46 0.06
CA SER A 16 -30.95 15.39 -0.11
C SER A 16 -30.23 15.17 1.22
N ASN A 17 -30.63 15.87 2.28
CA ASN A 17 -30.06 15.66 3.61
C ASN A 17 -30.39 14.28 4.19
N ALA A 18 -31.59 13.75 3.96
CA ALA A 18 -31.95 12.39 4.37
C ALA A 18 -31.10 11.35 3.64
N ALA A 19 -30.89 11.51 2.33
CA ALA A 19 -30.03 10.65 1.53
C ALA A 19 -28.56 10.72 1.99
N LEU A 20 -28.05 11.92 2.26
CA LEU A 20 -26.70 12.12 2.78
C LEU A 20 -26.49 11.44 4.13
N LYS A 21 -27.48 11.55 5.04
CA LYS A 21 -27.45 10.86 6.34
C LYS A 21 -27.40 9.34 6.17
N ALA A 22 -28.21 8.79 5.27
CA ALA A 22 -28.19 7.35 4.98
C ALA A 22 -26.84 6.89 4.44
N GLN A 23 -26.20 7.70 3.58
CA GLN A 23 -24.87 7.41 3.05
C GLN A 23 -23.79 7.44 4.14
N VAL A 24 -23.81 8.45 5.02
CA VAL A 24 -22.88 8.52 6.17
C VAL A 24 -23.03 7.31 7.09
N GLU A 25 -24.26 6.88 7.37
CA GLU A 25 -24.51 5.69 8.18
C GLU A 25 -23.98 4.41 7.52
N TYR A 26 -24.14 4.28 6.19
CA TYR A 26 -23.57 3.17 5.44
C TYR A 26 -22.04 3.14 5.52
N LEU A 27 -21.37 4.27 5.29
CA LEU A 27 -19.91 4.36 5.43
C LEU A 27 -19.45 4.04 6.86
N ALA A 28 -20.16 4.52 7.88
CA ALA A 28 -19.84 4.22 9.27
C ALA A 28 -19.89 2.70 9.57
N LYS A 29 -20.86 2.00 8.97
CA LYS A 29 -20.96 0.53 9.08
C LYS A 29 -19.81 -0.18 8.38
N GLU A 30 -19.39 0.28 7.20
CA GLU A 30 -18.24 -0.29 6.50
C GLU A 30 -16.93 -0.07 7.26
N VAL A 31 -16.70 1.13 7.81
CA VAL A 31 -15.52 1.42 8.65
C VAL A 31 -15.50 0.53 9.90
N ALA A 32 -16.64 0.29 10.53
CA ALA A 32 -16.74 -0.61 11.69
C ALA A 32 -16.40 -2.07 11.31
N LYS A 33 -16.85 -2.55 10.15
CA LYS A 33 -16.50 -3.89 9.63
C LYS A 33 -15.00 -4.01 9.40
N PHE A 34 -14.38 -3.04 8.74
CA PHE A 34 -12.95 -3.06 8.46
C PHE A 34 -12.13 -3.00 9.76
N THR A 35 -12.57 -2.19 10.73
CA THR A 35 -11.94 -2.11 12.06
C THR A 35 -11.98 -3.45 12.79
N LYS A 36 -13.12 -4.15 12.75
CA LYS A 36 -13.27 -5.47 13.38
C LYS A 36 -12.37 -6.53 12.71
N ILE A 37 -12.28 -6.51 11.39
CA ILE A 37 -11.38 -7.39 10.64
C ILE A 37 -9.91 -7.11 11.02
N LYS A 38 -9.53 -5.82 11.08
CA LYS A 38 -8.18 -5.40 11.46
C LYS A 38 -7.81 -5.81 12.89
N LEU A 39 -8.75 -5.72 13.84
CA LEU A 39 -8.53 -6.09 15.24
C LEU A 39 -8.34 -7.61 15.37
N ASN A 40 -9.14 -8.42 14.67
CA ASN A 40 -8.96 -9.87 14.65
C ASN A 40 -7.63 -10.30 14.02
N ALA A 41 -7.14 -9.59 13.00
CA ALA A 41 -5.85 -9.88 12.37
C ALA A 41 -4.65 -9.57 13.27
N LEU A 42 -4.80 -8.63 14.21
CA LEU A 42 -3.77 -8.26 15.17
C LEU A 42 -3.72 -9.18 16.39
N GLN A 43 -4.80 -9.91 16.71
CA GLN A 43 -4.90 -10.76 17.91
C GLN A 43 -4.43 -12.21 17.66
N GLY A 44 -3.62 -12.42 16.61
CA GLY A 44 -2.94 -13.68 16.33
C GLY A 44 -1.73 -13.91 17.24
N SER A 45 -1.99 -14.41 18.45
CA SER A 45 -1.11 -15.26 19.27
C SER A 45 0.23 -14.68 19.75
N ASP A 46 0.21 -14.09 20.95
CA ASP A 46 1.36 -14.06 21.87
C ASP A 46 1.67 -15.49 22.36
N HIS A 47 2.84 -16.02 22.02
CA HIS A 47 3.47 -17.09 22.79
C HIS A 47 4.96 -16.78 22.92
N GLU A 48 5.33 -16.34 24.12
CA GLU A 48 6.73 -16.23 24.55
C GLU A 48 7.22 -17.63 24.93
N ASP A 49 8.24 -18.13 24.23
CA ASP A 49 9.11 -19.20 24.71
C ASP A 49 10.56 -18.83 24.46
N ASP A 50 11.31 -18.90 25.57
CA ASP A 50 12.73 -18.69 25.76
C ASP A 50 13.57 -19.81 25.09
N ALA A 51 14.87 -19.55 24.93
CA ALA A 51 15.97 -20.46 24.66
C ALA A 51 16.25 -20.91 23.21
N SER A 52 17.29 -20.27 22.67
CA SER A 52 18.43 -20.83 21.93
C SER A 52 18.26 -21.85 20.78
N THR A 53 19.04 -21.52 19.73
CA THR A 53 19.70 -22.37 18.74
C THR A 53 18.93 -22.93 17.54
N SER A 54 19.57 -22.67 16.39
CA SER A 54 19.58 -23.47 15.17
C SER A 54 18.33 -23.44 14.29
N SER A 55 18.48 -22.69 13.20
CA SER A 55 18.02 -23.02 11.84
C SER A 55 16.53 -23.28 11.61
N THR A 56 16.13 -22.99 10.37
CA THR A 56 14.91 -23.46 9.71
C THR A 56 13.68 -22.54 9.85
N ASN A 57 13.28 -21.99 8.69
CA ASN A 57 11.91 -21.62 8.30
C ASN A 57 11.32 -20.33 8.86
N LYS A 58 11.62 -19.18 8.24
CA LYS A 58 10.74 -18.01 8.35
C LYS A 58 9.50 -18.17 7.46
N ALA A 59 8.45 -18.66 8.12
CA ALA A 59 7.07 -18.21 8.01
C ALA A 59 6.68 -17.63 6.64
N LYS A 60 6.23 -18.52 5.76
CA LYS A 60 5.42 -18.14 4.62
C LYS A 60 4.02 -17.86 5.15
N THR A 61 3.74 -16.59 5.40
CA THR A 61 2.37 -16.11 5.58
C THR A 61 1.59 -16.55 4.36
N ASN A 62 0.64 -17.44 4.62
CA ASN A 62 -0.35 -17.96 3.71
C ASN A 62 -1.25 -16.79 3.24
N ASP A 63 -0.86 -16.13 2.15
CA ASP A 63 -1.81 -15.36 1.35
C ASP A 63 -2.35 -16.29 0.26
N GLY A 64 -3.66 -16.51 0.28
CA GLY A 64 -4.39 -17.46 -0.57
C GLY A 64 -4.52 -17.01 -2.02
N SER A 65 -3.54 -16.29 -2.56
CA SER A 65 -3.47 -15.93 -3.96
C SER A 65 -2.14 -16.44 -4.54
N ASP A 66 -2.19 -17.24 -5.61
CA ASP A 66 -1.00 -17.68 -6.35
C ASP A 66 -0.34 -16.51 -7.14
N PHE A 67 -0.86 -15.29 -6.96
CA PHE A 67 -0.42 -14.09 -7.64
C PHE A 67 0.69 -13.39 -6.86
N LYS A 68 1.92 -13.84 -7.08
CA LYS A 68 3.12 -13.20 -6.53
C LYS A 68 3.53 -11.99 -7.36
N VAL A 69 3.09 -10.80 -6.93
CA VAL A 69 3.69 -9.55 -7.40
C VAL A 69 5.06 -9.38 -6.73
N ASP A 70 6.09 -8.99 -7.47
CA ASP A 70 7.41 -8.68 -6.92
C ASP A 70 7.97 -7.39 -7.53
N VAL A 71 8.87 -6.73 -6.82
CA VAL A 71 9.51 -5.49 -7.29
C VAL A 71 10.50 -5.85 -8.42
N PRO A 72 10.45 -5.19 -9.58
CA PRO A 72 11.39 -5.46 -10.67
C PRO A 72 12.81 -5.01 -10.33
N THR A 73 13.81 -5.62 -10.96
CA THR A 73 15.22 -5.20 -10.83
C THR A 73 15.55 -4.05 -11.77
N PHE A 74 16.51 -3.21 -11.39
CA PHE A 74 17.01 -2.13 -12.24
C PHE A 74 18.53 -2.22 -12.39
N GLU A 75 19.01 -2.21 -13.63
CA GLU A 75 20.44 -2.35 -13.93
C GLU A 75 21.19 -1.01 -13.98
N GLY A 76 20.47 0.13 -14.04
CA GLY A 76 21.09 1.45 -14.11
C GLY A 76 21.48 1.88 -15.51
N LYS A 77 20.77 1.44 -16.55
CA LYS A 77 21.00 1.91 -17.91
C LYS A 77 20.65 3.40 -18.01
N ASN A 78 21.33 4.07 -18.93
CA ASN A 78 21.17 5.51 -19.16
C ASN A 78 19.97 5.83 -20.06
N ASP A 79 18.85 5.13 -19.84
CA ASP A 79 17.60 5.26 -20.56
C ASP A 79 16.52 5.79 -19.60
N LEU A 80 15.96 6.95 -19.95
CA LEU A 80 14.99 7.64 -19.11
C LEU A 80 13.64 6.91 -19.09
N ASP A 81 13.22 6.35 -20.23
CA ASP A 81 11.92 5.70 -20.36
C ASP A 81 11.91 4.39 -19.58
N GLU A 82 13.00 3.61 -19.66
CA GLU A 82 13.17 2.38 -18.86
C GLU A 82 13.17 2.67 -17.35
N PHE A 83 13.80 3.77 -16.92
CA PHE A 83 13.78 4.17 -15.51
C PHE A 83 12.37 4.55 -15.05
N LEU A 84 11.62 5.33 -15.85
CA LEU A 84 10.27 5.76 -15.50
C LEU A 84 9.31 4.57 -15.44
N GLU A 85 9.35 3.65 -16.41
CA GLU A 85 8.54 2.43 -16.41
C GLU A 85 8.85 1.55 -15.18
N TRP A 86 10.14 1.39 -14.87
CA TRP A 86 10.56 0.64 -13.69
C TRP A 86 10.05 1.30 -12.40
N LEU A 87 10.20 2.62 -12.27
CA LEU A 87 9.76 3.36 -11.09
C LEU A 87 8.24 3.26 -10.88
N GLU A 88 7.47 3.46 -11.95
CA GLU A 88 6.01 3.37 -11.92
C GLU A 88 5.54 1.96 -11.52
N THR A 89 6.24 0.92 -11.98
CA THR A 89 5.98 -0.47 -11.59
C THR A 89 6.30 -0.71 -10.12
N VAL A 90 7.43 -0.19 -9.61
CA VAL A 90 7.83 -0.28 -8.20
C VAL A 90 6.78 0.37 -7.30
N GLU A 91 6.30 1.56 -7.65
CA GLU A 91 5.26 2.29 -6.90
C GLU A 91 3.96 1.47 -6.82
N ARG A 92 3.49 0.93 -7.94
CA ARG A 92 2.31 0.05 -7.97
C ARG A 92 2.48 -1.20 -7.11
N VAL A 93 3.67 -1.82 -7.11
CA VAL A 93 3.96 -2.98 -6.27
C VAL A 93 3.90 -2.61 -4.78
N PHE A 94 4.39 -1.43 -4.41
CA PHE A 94 4.33 -0.95 -3.03
C PHE A 94 2.92 -0.63 -2.57
N ASP A 95 2.11 -0.02 -3.41
CA ASP A 95 0.70 0.26 -3.11
C ASP A 95 -0.09 -1.05 -2.97
N PHE A 96 0.13 -2.01 -3.89
CA PHE A 96 -0.52 -3.32 -3.84
C PHE A 96 -0.16 -4.12 -2.58
N LYS A 97 1.09 -4.03 -2.11
CA LYS A 97 1.59 -4.75 -0.93
C LYS A 97 1.47 -3.96 0.38
N GLU A 98 0.94 -2.75 0.34
CA GLU A 98 0.88 -1.81 1.49
C GLU A 98 2.25 -1.66 2.20
N VAL A 99 3.33 -1.51 1.43
CA VAL A 99 4.69 -1.42 2.00
C VAL A 99 4.88 -0.07 2.70
N SER A 100 5.26 -0.10 3.98
CA SER A 100 5.61 1.10 4.75
C SER A 100 6.81 1.86 4.16
N ASP A 101 6.80 3.19 4.20
CA ASP A 101 7.84 4.04 3.62
C ASP A 101 9.26 3.71 4.12
N GLU A 102 9.40 3.37 5.41
CA GLU A 102 10.66 2.94 6.04
C GLU A 102 11.32 1.72 5.38
N LYS A 103 10.52 0.88 4.71
CA LYS A 103 10.95 -0.36 4.04
C LYS A 103 11.15 -0.18 2.55
N LYS A 104 10.49 0.80 1.91
CA LYS A 104 10.53 1.02 0.45
C LYS A 104 11.96 1.17 -0.05
N VAL A 105 12.73 2.07 0.57
CA VAL A 105 14.14 2.33 0.19
C VAL A 105 15.00 1.07 0.30
N LYS A 106 14.84 0.30 1.39
CA LYS A 106 15.60 -0.95 1.60
C LYS A 106 15.28 -1.98 0.52
N ILE A 107 14.01 -2.12 0.16
CA ILE A 107 13.58 -3.06 -0.88
C ILE A 107 14.11 -2.64 -2.26
N VAL A 108 14.02 -1.35 -2.61
CA VAL A 108 14.56 -0.82 -3.86
C VAL A 108 16.07 -1.04 -3.94
N ALA A 109 16.81 -0.77 -2.86
CA ALA A 109 18.25 -0.98 -2.81
C ALA A 109 18.65 -2.44 -3.11
N LEU A 110 17.84 -3.42 -2.65
CA LEU A 110 18.05 -4.85 -2.94
C LEU A 110 17.80 -5.22 -4.41
N LYS A 111 17.07 -4.40 -5.16
CA LYS A 111 16.69 -4.63 -6.55
C LYS A 111 17.63 -3.98 -7.56
N PHE A 112 18.57 -3.15 -7.10
CA PHE A 112 19.63 -2.63 -7.95
C PHE A 112 20.64 -3.71 -8.34
N ARG A 113 21.02 -3.68 -9.62
CA ARG A 113 22.02 -4.56 -10.24
C ARG A 113 23.03 -3.71 -11.02
N LYS A 114 24.16 -4.29 -11.39
CA LYS A 114 25.20 -3.68 -12.25
C LYS A 114 25.50 -2.22 -11.86
N ASP A 115 25.29 -1.28 -12.78
CA ASP A 115 25.66 0.12 -12.63
C ASP A 115 24.83 0.82 -11.54
N ALA A 116 23.53 0.49 -11.44
CA ALA A 116 22.68 1.00 -10.36
C ALA A 116 23.17 0.56 -8.98
N SER A 117 23.64 -0.69 -8.84
CA SER A 117 24.18 -1.16 -7.56
C SER A 117 25.46 -0.43 -7.17
N THR A 118 26.36 -0.19 -8.13
CA THR A 118 27.59 0.56 -7.91
C THR A 118 27.29 2.01 -7.50
N TRP A 119 26.35 2.66 -8.20
CA TRP A 119 25.91 4.02 -7.88
C TRP A 119 25.34 4.13 -6.46
N TRP A 120 24.49 3.20 -6.05
CA TRP A 120 23.90 3.17 -4.71
C TRP A 120 24.96 3.06 -3.62
N THR A 121 25.89 2.10 -3.76
CA THR A 121 27.00 1.93 -2.80
C THR A 121 27.85 3.19 -2.69
N ASN A 122 28.20 3.82 -3.81
CA ASN A 122 29.00 5.05 -3.81
C ASN A 122 28.27 6.24 -3.15
N THR A 123 26.93 6.28 -3.25
CA THR A 123 26.11 7.35 -2.65
C THR A 123 25.91 7.13 -1.15
N CYS A 124 25.79 5.88 -0.68
CA CYS A 124 25.63 5.57 0.74
C CYS A 124 26.93 5.58 1.56
N THR A 125 28.11 5.62 0.94
CA THR A 125 29.42 5.52 1.61
C THR A 125 30.02 6.90 1.97
N LYS A 126 29.22 7.96 2.04
CA LYS A 126 29.68 9.32 2.38
C LYS A 126 29.28 9.74 3.79
#